data_AF-A0AA42KW94-F1
#
_entry.id   AF-A0AA42KW94-F1
#
_cell.length_a   1.000
_cell.length_b   1.000
_cell.length_c   1.000
_cell.angle_alpha   90.00
_cell.angle_beta   90.00
_cell.angle_gamma   90.00
#
_symmetry.space_group_name_H-M   'P 1'
#
loop_
_entity.id
_entity.type
_entity.pdbx_description
1 polymer ?
#
loop_
_entity_poly.entity_id
_entity_poly.type
_entity_poly.pdbx_seq_one_letter_code
_entity_poly.pdbx_strand_id
1 'polypeptide(L)'
;MSDLSHQQAQHRVNDILAFDRELQRLRDEGALVLDNAQQQRLHEHQQRLLADYRARFDIDRDSQDHRLSLGMRIASFLGALALAASLFFLFYQFWGLFSEGVQVAILIGASLISLLLTLVLQRRDASGYFARLGAMLAFACFVLNVVMVGQIFNITPSDKALLPWAAYALLLAYTCNTRLLLAAALICVMGYVAARVGTWSGVYWLDVGERPENFFPAALLIFLVPSFISQHRFDGFATIYRVFGLLGVFLPMLVLANWGSGSYLPFHPRAVEGAYQVLGFAVSALVIWLGARREWPEVVNTGLTFFVIFLYTKFFDWWWEVMPKYLFFLVLGLCAVLILLVLRRLRRAHGLLGARP
;
A
#
# COMPACT_ATOMS: atom_id res chain seq x y z
N MET A 1 -15.40 -19.95 18.95
CA MET A 1 -14.10 -19.27 18.84
C MET A 1 -14.05 -18.68 17.45
N SER A 2 -14.03 -17.35 17.36
CA SER A 2 -14.23 -16.52 16.17
C SER A 2 -13.33 -16.88 15.00
N ASP A 3 -13.81 -16.63 13.77
CA ASP A 3 -13.02 -16.66 12.52
C ASP A 3 -11.79 -15.74 12.65
N LEU A 4 -10.69 -16.29 13.14
CA LEU A 4 -9.41 -15.59 13.26
C LEU A 4 -8.69 -15.63 11.90
N SER A 5 -8.17 -14.48 11.47
CA SER A 5 -7.31 -14.43 10.27
C SER A 5 -5.90 -14.94 10.58
N HIS A 6 -5.13 -15.34 9.54
CA HIS A 6 -3.75 -15.79 9.72
C HIS A 6 -2.87 -14.73 10.42
N GLN A 7 -3.06 -13.43 10.11
CA GLN A 7 -2.30 -12.37 10.80
C GLN A 7 -2.68 -12.24 12.27
N GLN A 8 -3.97 -12.38 12.60
CA GLN A 8 -4.44 -12.34 13.99
C GLN A 8 -3.93 -13.54 14.79
N ALA A 9 -3.93 -14.74 14.19
CA ALA A 9 -3.33 -15.92 14.78
C ALA A 9 -1.81 -15.73 15.00
N GLN A 10 -1.08 -15.19 14.03
CA GLN A 10 0.34 -14.87 14.18
C GLN A 10 0.59 -13.83 15.29
N HIS A 11 -0.23 -12.77 15.34
CA HIS A 11 -0.15 -11.76 16.40
C HIS A 11 -0.35 -12.41 17.76
N ARG A 12 -1.34 -13.31 17.88
CA ARG A 12 -1.62 -14.01 19.12
C ARG A 12 -0.48 -14.94 19.55
N VAL A 13 0.18 -15.62 18.60
CA VAL A 13 1.39 -16.40 18.86
C VAL A 13 2.51 -15.50 19.41
N ASN A 14 2.73 -14.34 18.81
CA ASN A 14 3.73 -13.37 19.26
C ASN A 14 3.41 -12.84 20.67
N ASP A 15 2.13 -12.57 20.97
CA ASP A 15 1.68 -12.14 22.30
C ASP A 15 1.96 -13.20 23.36
N ILE A 16 1.69 -14.49 23.05
CA ILE A 16 1.98 -15.61 23.95
C ILE A 16 3.49 -15.68 24.24
N LEU A 17 4.34 -15.56 23.22
CA LEU A 17 5.80 -15.58 23.39
C LEU A 17 6.32 -14.34 24.14
N ALA A 18 5.72 -13.17 23.92
CA ALA A 18 6.06 -11.96 24.66
C ALA A 18 5.66 -12.07 26.13
N PHE A 19 4.47 -12.63 26.40
CA PHE A 19 3.99 -12.88 27.75
C PHE A 19 4.87 -13.90 28.48
N ASP A 20 5.31 -14.98 27.83
CA ASP A 20 6.20 -15.98 28.44
C ASP A 20 7.55 -15.37 28.85
N ARG A 21 8.12 -14.48 28.01
CA ARG A 21 9.34 -13.72 28.34
C ARG A 21 9.13 -12.76 29.51
N GLU A 22 7.98 -12.09 29.56
CA GLU A 22 7.68 -11.15 30.65
C GLU A 22 7.41 -11.90 31.97
N LEU A 23 6.75 -13.06 31.90
CA LEU A 23 6.54 -13.93 33.06
C LEU A 23 7.87 -14.40 33.66
N GLN A 24 8.86 -14.73 32.82
CA GLN A 24 10.22 -15.06 33.28
C GLN A 24 10.88 -13.87 33.99
N ARG A 25 10.80 -12.66 33.42
CA ARG A 25 11.33 -11.44 34.07
C ARG A 25 10.68 -11.17 35.43
N LEU A 26 9.35 -11.24 35.50
CA LEU A 26 8.61 -11.01 36.74
C LEU A 26 8.92 -12.06 37.81
N ARG A 27 9.25 -13.29 37.40
CA ARG A 27 9.73 -14.34 38.29
C ARG A 27 11.13 -14.03 38.81
N ASP A 28 12.04 -13.58 37.94
CA ASP A 28 13.42 -13.22 38.31
C ASP A 28 13.46 -11.99 39.23
N GLU A 29 12.55 -11.04 39.02
CA GLU A 29 12.36 -9.86 39.88
C GLU A 29 11.63 -10.18 41.19
N GLY A 30 11.10 -11.39 41.35
CA GLY A 30 10.31 -11.81 42.51
C GLY A 30 8.95 -11.12 42.64
N ALA A 31 8.53 -10.34 41.63
CA ALA A 31 7.29 -9.58 41.61
C ALA A 31 6.05 -10.48 41.41
N LEU A 32 6.20 -11.59 40.68
CA LEU A 32 5.15 -12.56 40.46
C LEU A 32 5.71 -13.99 40.51
N VAL A 33 5.35 -14.73 41.55
CA VAL A 33 5.69 -16.15 41.69
C VAL A 33 4.39 -16.96 41.59
N LEU A 34 4.21 -17.65 40.47
CA LEU A 34 3.11 -18.60 40.30
C LEU A 34 3.43 -19.91 41.01
N ASP A 35 2.42 -20.54 41.60
CA ASP A 35 2.55 -21.90 42.13
C ASP A 35 2.82 -22.88 40.96
N ASN A 36 3.53 -23.97 41.24
CA ASN A 36 3.92 -24.97 40.23
C ASN A 36 2.68 -25.53 39.49
N ALA A 37 1.57 -25.75 40.19
CA ALA A 37 0.32 -26.21 39.59
C ALA A 37 -0.37 -25.15 38.71
N GLN A 38 -0.14 -23.86 38.95
CA GLN A 38 -0.65 -22.77 38.10
C GLN A 38 0.21 -22.60 36.85
N GLN A 39 1.54 -22.67 37.01
CA GLN A 39 2.48 -22.58 35.91
C GLN A 39 2.26 -23.71 34.90
N GLN A 40 2.04 -24.94 35.38
CA GLN A 40 1.81 -26.10 34.52
C GLN A 40 0.50 -25.99 33.74
N ARG A 41 -0.60 -25.57 34.39
CA ARG A 41 -1.89 -25.33 33.72
C ARG A 41 -1.81 -24.25 32.65
N LEU A 42 -1.10 -23.16 32.92
CA LEU A 42 -0.88 -22.07 31.97
C LEU A 42 -0.08 -22.56 30.76
N HIS A 43 1.01 -23.29 31.01
CA HIS A 43 1.87 -23.80 29.95
C HIS A 43 1.13 -24.81 29.06
N GLU A 44 0.35 -25.72 29.64
CA GLU A 44 -0.49 -26.66 28.88
C GLU A 44 -1.54 -25.94 28.02
N HIS A 45 -2.19 -24.90 28.57
CA HIS A 45 -3.17 -24.12 27.81
C HIS A 45 -2.53 -23.41 26.61
N GLN A 46 -1.37 -22.78 26.82
CA GLN A 46 -0.61 -22.11 25.75
C GLN A 46 -0.13 -23.12 24.70
N GLN A 47 0.37 -24.29 25.11
CA GLN A 47 0.78 -25.33 24.17
C GLN A 47 -0.39 -25.84 23.31
N ARG A 48 -1.58 -26.03 23.89
CA ARG A 48 -2.78 -26.42 23.13
C ARG A 48 -3.19 -25.34 22.12
N LEU A 49 -3.15 -24.07 22.51
CA LEU A 49 -3.44 -22.95 21.59
C LEU A 49 -2.43 -22.88 20.44
N LEU A 50 -1.14 -23.00 20.74
CA LEU A 50 -0.08 -23.00 19.72
C LEU A 50 -0.23 -24.20 18.77
N ALA A 51 -0.61 -25.37 19.26
CA ALA A 51 -0.86 -26.55 18.44
C ALA A 51 -2.08 -26.37 17.52
N ASP A 52 -3.19 -25.80 18.03
CA ASP A 52 -4.38 -25.50 17.23
C ASP A 52 -4.08 -24.45 16.15
N TYR A 53 -3.31 -23.40 16.48
CA TYR A 53 -2.90 -22.39 15.50
C TYR A 53 -1.95 -22.95 14.43
N ARG A 54 -1.04 -23.86 14.79
CA ARG A 54 -0.23 -24.59 13.79
C ARG A 54 -1.09 -25.42 12.86
N ALA A 55 -2.00 -26.22 13.41
CA ALA A 55 -2.83 -27.12 12.60
C ALA A 55 -3.75 -26.35 11.65
N ARG A 56 -4.26 -25.18 12.05
CA ARG A 56 -5.22 -24.39 11.25
C ARG A 56 -4.57 -23.39 10.30
N PHE A 57 -3.43 -22.81 10.68
CA PHE A 57 -2.84 -21.66 9.97
C PHE A 57 -1.39 -21.89 9.52
N ASP A 58 -0.81 -23.08 9.78
CA ASP A 58 0.56 -23.42 9.37
C ASP A 58 1.62 -22.42 9.89
N ILE A 59 1.43 -21.94 11.13
CA ILE A 59 2.30 -20.94 11.74
C ILE A 59 3.58 -21.60 12.27
N ASP A 60 4.69 -21.42 11.54
CA ASP A 60 6.01 -21.88 11.96
C ASP A 60 6.50 -21.20 13.25
N ARG A 61 7.15 -21.99 14.10
CA ARG A 61 7.73 -21.55 15.39
C ARG A 61 9.00 -20.71 15.18
N ASP A 62 9.64 -20.82 14.01
CA ASP A 62 10.93 -20.20 13.68
C ASP A 62 10.82 -18.79 13.08
N SER A 63 10.09 -17.93 13.78
CA SER A 63 10.24 -16.48 13.59
C SER A 63 11.63 -15.96 14.01
N GLN A 64 12.51 -16.82 14.56
CA GLN A 64 13.92 -16.51 14.83
C GLN A 64 14.79 -16.46 13.55
N ASP A 65 14.36 -17.04 12.43
CA ASP A 65 15.04 -16.93 11.12
C ASP A 65 14.80 -15.59 10.40
N HIS A 66 14.02 -14.68 10.99
CA HIS A 66 13.88 -13.31 10.49
C HIS A 66 15.11 -12.43 10.73
N ARG A 67 16.20 -12.97 11.30
CA ARG A 67 17.49 -12.28 11.49
C ARG A 67 18.47 -12.42 10.32
N LEU A 68 18.00 -12.80 9.13
CA LEU A 68 18.78 -12.59 7.91
C LEU A 68 19.03 -11.08 7.77
N SER A 69 20.30 -10.70 7.91
CA SER A 69 20.73 -9.31 7.96
C SER A 69 20.06 -8.55 6.81
N LEU A 70 19.55 -7.36 7.11
CA LEU A 70 18.89 -6.50 6.13
C LEU A 70 19.77 -6.33 4.86
N GLY A 71 21.10 -6.42 5.01
CA GLY A 71 22.07 -6.52 3.93
C GLY A 71 21.92 -7.74 3.00
N MET A 72 21.63 -8.94 3.51
CA MET A 72 21.38 -10.11 2.66
C MET A 72 20.06 -9.99 1.89
N ARG A 73 19.00 -9.42 2.49
CA ARG A 73 17.74 -9.13 1.78
C ARG A 73 17.94 -8.08 0.70
N ILE A 74 18.74 -7.05 0.96
CA ILE A 74 19.09 -6.04 -0.04
C ILE A 74 19.92 -6.68 -1.16
N ALA A 75 20.94 -7.49 -0.82
CA ALA A 75 21.80 -8.14 -1.81
C ALA A 75 21.03 -9.15 -2.68
N SER A 76 20.15 -9.96 -2.09
CA SER A 76 19.33 -10.92 -2.84
C SER A 76 18.29 -10.22 -3.71
N PHE A 77 17.70 -9.11 -3.23
CA PHE A 77 16.80 -8.30 -4.02
C PHE A 77 17.51 -7.62 -5.19
N LEU A 78 18.67 -6.98 -4.95
CA LEU A 78 19.48 -6.37 -6.01
C LEU A 78 19.95 -7.41 -7.03
N GLY A 79 20.39 -8.59 -6.57
CA GLY A 79 20.77 -9.70 -7.43
C GLY A 79 19.61 -10.20 -8.29
N ALA A 80 18.43 -10.41 -7.69
CA ALA A 80 17.22 -10.81 -8.42
C ALA A 80 16.79 -9.74 -9.43
N LEU A 81 16.86 -8.46 -9.07
CA LEU A 81 16.56 -7.34 -9.96
C LEU A 81 17.54 -7.28 -11.14
N ALA A 82 18.84 -7.43 -10.88
CA ALA A 82 19.87 -7.45 -11.92
C ALA A 82 19.70 -8.65 -12.86
N LEU A 83 19.38 -9.83 -12.33
CA LEU A 83 19.08 -11.02 -13.14
C LEU A 83 17.81 -10.82 -13.97
N ALA A 84 16.74 -10.27 -13.40
CA ALA A 84 15.50 -9.97 -14.11
C ALA A 84 15.74 -8.93 -15.23
N ALA A 85 16.51 -7.88 -14.95
CA ALA A 85 16.90 -6.87 -15.94
C ALA A 85 17.76 -7.47 -17.05
N SER A 86 18.77 -8.29 -16.71
CA SER A 86 19.62 -9.00 -17.67
C SER A 86 18.79 -9.88 -18.60
N LEU A 87 17.85 -10.67 -18.05
CA LEU A 87 16.95 -11.51 -18.83
C LEU A 87 16.03 -10.66 -19.72
N PHE A 88 15.47 -9.56 -19.21
CA PHE A 88 14.66 -8.64 -19.99
C PHE A 88 15.43 -8.04 -21.16
N PHE A 89 16.66 -7.54 -20.94
CA PHE A 89 17.50 -6.98 -22.00
C PHE A 89 17.94 -8.05 -23.00
N LEU A 90 18.22 -9.28 -22.55
CA LEU A 90 18.48 -10.40 -23.44
C LEU A 90 17.29 -10.64 -24.37
N PHE A 91 16.08 -10.77 -23.82
CA PHE A 91 14.89 -10.93 -24.63
C PHE A 91 14.68 -9.74 -25.57
N TYR A 92 14.81 -8.50 -25.09
CA TYR A 92 14.68 -7.30 -25.91
C TYR A 92 15.67 -7.28 -27.09
N GLN A 93 16.92 -7.67 -26.86
CA GLN A 93 17.96 -7.72 -27.89
C GLN A 93 17.65 -8.76 -28.98
N PHE A 94 17.18 -9.95 -28.58
CA PHE A 94 16.91 -11.05 -29.52
C PHE A 94 15.45 -11.08 -30.03
N TRP A 95 14.56 -10.23 -29.48
CA TRP A 95 13.13 -10.27 -29.76
C TRP A 95 12.83 -10.16 -31.26
N GLY A 96 13.45 -9.18 -31.92
CA GLY A 96 13.26 -8.92 -33.35
C GLY A 96 13.80 -9.99 -34.29
N LEU A 97 14.57 -10.97 -33.79
CA LEU A 97 15.08 -12.10 -34.60
C LEU A 97 14.09 -13.26 -34.69
N PHE A 98 13.10 -13.31 -33.80
CA PHE A 98 12.04 -14.32 -33.85
C PHE A 98 11.00 -13.95 -34.90
N SER A 99 10.42 -14.95 -35.57
CA SER A 99 9.27 -14.72 -36.45
C SER A 99 8.04 -14.31 -35.63
N GLU A 100 7.13 -13.56 -36.24
CA GLU A 100 5.90 -13.07 -35.61
C GLU A 100 5.10 -14.20 -34.94
N GLY A 101 5.00 -15.36 -35.60
CA GLY A 101 4.32 -16.53 -35.06
C GLY A 101 4.96 -17.07 -33.77
N VAL A 102 6.30 -17.08 -33.71
CA VAL A 102 7.04 -17.52 -32.50
C VAL A 102 6.90 -16.49 -31.39
N GLN A 103 6.99 -15.19 -31.69
CA GLN A 103 6.78 -14.13 -30.71
C GLN A 103 5.39 -14.23 -30.08
N VAL A 104 4.33 -14.33 -30.88
CA VAL A 104 2.96 -14.47 -30.41
C VAL A 104 2.78 -15.76 -29.60
N ALA A 105 3.34 -16.88 -30.05
CA ALA A 105 3.30 -18.15 -29.32
C ALA A 105 3.98 -18.06 -27.94
N ILE A 106 5.13 -17.39 -27.84
CA ILE A 106 5.83 -17.16 -26.57
C ILE A 106 4.98 -16.28 -25.64
N LEU A 107 4.39 -15.20 -26.14
CA LEU A 107 3.58 -14.28 -25.32
C LEU A 107 2.31 -14.94 -24.77
N ILE A 108 1.59 -15.66 -25.64
CA ILE A 108 0.39 -16.42 -25.24
C ILE A 108 0.77 -17.55 -24.30
N GLY A 109 1.81 -18.32 -24.64
CA GLY A 109 2.31 -19.43 -23.83
C GLY A 109 2.72 -18.96 -22.43
N ALA A 110 3.52 -17.91 -22.32
CA ALA A 110 3.96 -17.35 -21.05
C ALA A 110 2.77 -16.90 -20.19
N SER A 111 1.78 -16.22 -20.79
CA SER A 111 0.57 -15.76 -20.08
C SER A 111 -0.28 -16.92 -19.58
N LEU A 112 -0.49 -17.95 -20.40
CA LEU A 112 -1.30 -19.12 -20.03
C LEU A 112 -0.59 -20.01 -19.00
N ILE A 113 0.71 -20.29 -19.20
CA ILE A 113 1.51 -21.12 -18.29
C ILE A 113 1.60 -20.45 -16.91
N SER A 114 1.86 -19.15 -16.85
CA SER A 114 1.91 -18.41 -15.57
C SER A 114 0.56 -18.39 -14.85
N LEU A 115 -0.55 -18.23 -15.58
CA LEU A 115 -1.89 -18.34 -14.99
C LEU A 115 -2.19 -19.76 -14.47
N LEU A 116 -1.91 -20.79 -15.26
CA LEU A 116 -2.09 -22.19 -14.85
C LEU A 116 -1.23 -22.52 -13.63
N LEU A 117 0.04 -22.09 -13.64
CA LEU A 117 0.94 -22.24 -12.51
C LEU A 117 0.37 -21.57 -11.26
N THR A 118 -0.19 -20.37 -11.39
CA THR A 118 -0.85 -19.66 -10.29
C THR A 118 -2.00 -20.47 -9.70
N LEU A 119 -2.88 -21.02 -10.56
CA LEU A 119 -4.02 -21.82 -10.12
C LEU A 119 -3.60 -23.16 -9.48
N VAL A 120 -2.55 -23.80 -10.01
CA VAL A 120 -2.00 -25.05 -9.45
C VAL A 120 -1.35 -24.77 -8.09
N LEU A 121 -0.54 -23.71 -7.98
CA LEU A 121 0.07 -23.29 -6.73
C LEU A 121 -0.98 -22.93 -5.69
N GLN A 122 -2.05 -22.23 -6.09
CA GLN A 122 -3.14 -21.89 -5.18
C GLN A 122 -3.83 -23.11 -4.58
N ARG A 123 -3.91 -24.23 -5.31
CA ARG A 123 -4.51 -25.48 -4.80
C ARG A 123 -3.58 -26.28 -3.90
N ARG A 124 -2.26 -26.12 -4.06
CA ARG A 124 -1.26 -26.91 -3.34
C ARG A 124 -0.63 -26.18 -2.15
N ASP A 125 -0.59 -24.85 -2.18
CA ASP A 125 0.08 -24.03 -1.18
C ASP A 125 -0.93 -23.53 -0.14
N ALA A 126 -0.82 -24.07 1.08
CA ALA A 126 -1.64 -23.65 2.23
C ALA A 126 -1.29 -22.21 2.69
N SER A 127 -0.04 -21.79 2.53
CA SER A 127 0.44 -20.44 2.91
C SER A 127 0.01 -19.35 1.92
N GLY A 128 -0.25 -19.75 0.67
CA GLY A 128 -0.58 -18.87 -0.45
C GLY A 128 0.57 -17.96 -0.91
N TYR A 129 1.77 -18.07 -0.35
CA TYR A 129 2.91 -17.22 -0.73
C TYR A 129 3.30 -17.42 -2.20
N PHE A 130 3.46 -18.67 -2.64
CA PHE A 130 3.83 -18.96 -4.02
C PHE A 130 2.70 -18.64 -5.00
N ALA A 131 1.44 -18.78 -4.56
CA ALA A 131 0.30 -18.36 -5.34
C ALA A 131 0.30 -16.84 -5.59
N ARG A 132 0.68 -16.02 -4.60
CA ARG A 132 0.82 -14.56 -4.77
C ARG A 132 1.93 -14.21 -5.76
N LEU A 133 3.08 -14.88 -5.68
CA LEU A 133 4.17 -14.69 -6.64
C LEU A 133 3.77 -15.10 -8.06
N GLY A 134 3.11 -16.25 -8.20
CA GLY A 134 2.54 -16.71 -9.46
C GLY A 134 1.57 -15.69 -10.04
N ALA A 135 0.67 -15.15 -9.23
CA ALA A 135 -0.31 -14.15 -9.66
C ALA A 135 0.37 -12.85 -10.14
N MET A 136 1.43 -12.41 -9.45
CA MET A 136 2.22 -11.26 -9.88
C MET A 136 2.92 -11.52 -11.23
N LEU A 137 3.49 -12.72 -11.40
CA LEU A 137 4.09 -13.13 -12.67
C LEU A 137 3.05 -13.19 -13.79
N ALA A 138 1.88 -13.78 -13.53
CA ALA A 138 0.80 -13.89 -14.49
C ALA A 138 0.29 -12.52 -14.94
N PHE A 139 0.12 -11.59 -14.00
CA PHE A 139 -0.21 -10.21 -14.30
C PHE A 139 0.86 -9.53 -15.17
N ALA A 140 2.13 -9.67 -14.83
CA ALA A 140 3.23 -9.11 -15.60
C ALA A 140 3.29 -9.68 -17.03
N CYS A 141 3.15 -11.00 -17.18
CA CYS A 141 3.07 -11.66 -18.49
C CYS A 141 1.89 -11.16 -19.31
N PHE A 142 0.72 -10.96 -18.69
CA PHE A 142 -0.46 -10.45 -19.38
C PHE A 142 -0.28 -9.00 -19.87
N VAL A 143 0.25 -8.11 -19.02
CA VAL A 143 0.56 -6.73 -19.42
C VAL A 143 1.56 -6.72 -20.57
N LEU A 144 2.66 -7.47 -20.44
CA LEU A 144 3.69 -7.57 -21.48
C LEU A 144 3.13 -8.14 -22.78
N ASN A 145 2.26 -9.14 -22.72
CA ASN A 145 1.58 -9.71 -23.88
C ASN A 145 0.75 -8.63 -24.61
N VAL A 146 -0.12 -7.90 -23.91
CA VAL A 146 -0.93 -6.83 -24.52
C VAL A 146 -0.05 -5.75 -25.16
N VAL A 147 1.02 -5.31 -24.48
CA VAL A 147 1.92 -4.28 -25.00
C VAL A 147 2.71 -4.78 -26.22
N MET A 148 3.33 -5.95 -26.13
CA MET A 148 4.17 -6.50 -27.21
C MET A 148 3.34 -6.90 -28.43
N VAL A 149 2.17 -7.50 -28.26
CA VAL A 149 1.25 -7.77 -29.38
C VAL A 149 0.81 -6.47 -30.04
N GLY A 150 0.52 -5.44 -29.26
CA GLY A 150 0.23 -4.10 -29.77
C GLY A 150 1.37 -3.54 -30.63
N GLN A 151 2.63 -3.74 -30.22
CA GLN A 151 3.79 -3.33 -31.02
C GLN A 151 3.97 -4.17 -32.29
N ILE A 152 3.85 -5.50 -32.20
CA ILE A 152 4.00 -6.42 -33.34
C ILE A 152 3.00 -6.08 -34.46
N PHE A 153 1.74 -5.84 -34.10
CA PHE A 153 0.69 -5.52 -35.06
C PHE A 153 0.47 -4.01 -35.27
N ASN A 154 1.38 -3.16 -34.76
CA ASN A 154 1.32 -1.71 -34.87
C ASN A 154 -0.05 -1.10 -34.46
N ILE A 155 -0.63 -1.63 -33.39
CA ILE A 155 -1.89 -1.16 -32.81
C ILE A 155 -1.61 0.15 -32.06
N THR A 156 -2.38 1.18 -32.36
CA THR A 156 -2.26 2.48 -31.69
C THR A 156 -2.50 2.36 -30.18
N PRO A 157 -1.60 2.86 -29.31
CA PRO A 157 -1.79 2.87 -27.87
C PRO A 157 -3.08 3.61 -27.46
N SER A 158 -3.83 3.02 -26.52
CA SER A 158 -5.09 3.59 -26.02
C SER A 158 -5.24 3.36 -24.52
N ASP A 159 -5.85 4.34 -23.86
CA ASP A 159 -6.37 4.29 -22.49
C ASP A 159 -7.18 3.03 -22.17
N LYS A 160 -7.89 2.47 -23.16
CA LYS A 160 -8.69 1.26 -23.01
C LYS A 160 -7.88 0.03 -22.60
N ALA A 161 -6.56 0.02 -22.86
CA ALA A 161 -5.68 -1.07 -22.41
C ALA A 161 -5.60 -1.18 -20.87
N LEU A 162 -5.89 -0.09 -20.15
CA LEU A 162 -5.91 -0.08 -18.68
C LEU A 162 -7.08 -0.90 -18.11
N LEU A 163 -8.19 -1.04 -18.83
CA LEU A 163 -9.36 -1.80 -18.37
C LEU A 163 -9.10 -3.30 -18.25
N PRO A 164 -8.60 -4.02 -19.28
CA PRO A 164 -8.30 -5.45 -19.13
C PRO A 164 -7.18 -5.67 -18.11
N TRP A 165 -6.21 -4.77 -17.98
CA TRP A 165 -5.18 -4.84 -16.93
C TRP A 165 -5.82 -4.72 -15.54
N ALA A 166 -6.67 -3.72 -15.33
CA ALA A 166 -7.40 -3.54 -14.08
C ALA A 166 -8.27 -4.77 -13.74
N ALA A 167 -9.04 -5.26 -14.72
CA ALA A 167 -9.92 -6.41 -14.53
C ALA A 167 -9.13 -7.66 -14.15
N TYR A 168 -8.05 -7.96 -14.89
CA TYR A 168 -7.21 -9.12 -14.62
C TYR A 168 -6.50 -9.01 -13.26
N ALA A 169 -5.97 -7.83 -12.93
CA ALA A 169 -5.37 -7.57 -11.63
C ALA A 169 -6.37 -7.70 -10.47
N LEU A 170 -7.61 -7.21 -10.62
CA LEU A 170 -8.66 -7.37 -9.60
C LEU A 170 -9.00 -8.86 -9.42
N LEU A 171 -9.23 -9.58 -10.52
CA LEU A 171 -9.54 -11.01 -10.45
C LEU A 171 -8.44 -11.76 -9.70
N LEU A 172 -7.18 -11.57 -10.08
CA LEU A 172 -6.04 -12.21 -9.41
C LEU A 172 -5.84 -11.73 -7.97
N ALA A 173 -6.10 -10.46 -7.67
CA ALA A 173 -6.02 -9.92 -6.32
C ALA A 173 -7.03 -10.61 -5.40
N TYR A 174 -8.28 -10.73 -5.82
CA TYR A 174 -9.34 -11.35 -5.01
C TYR A 174 -9.24 -12.88 -4.97
N THR A 175 -8.69 -13.54 -6.00
CA THR A 175 -8.45 -14.99 -5.94
C THR A 175 -7.26 -15.33 -5.05
N CYS A 176 -6.13 -14.64 -5.19
CA CYS A 176 -4.89 -14.95 -4.46
C CYS A 176 -4.70 -14.14 -3.17
N ASN A 177 -5.66 -13.28 -2.81
CA ASN A 177 -5.62 -12.36 -1.66
C ASN A 177 -4.34 -11.49 -1.67
N THR A 178 -3.98 -10.95 -2.83
CA THR A 178 -2.74 -10.20 -3.05
C THR A 178 -3.00 -8.69 -3.02
N ARG A 179 -2.50 -8.01 -1.99
CA ARG A 179 -2.63 -6.55 -1.82
C ARG A 179 -1.95 -5.74 -2.93
N LEU A 180 -0.82 -6.23 -3.44
CA LEU A 180 -0.05 -5.53 -4.48
C LEU A 180 -0.78 -5.51 -5.83
N LEU A 181 -1.45 -6.60 -6.19
CA LEU A 181 -2.28 -6.65 -7.40
C LEU A 181 -3.53 -5.78 -7.26
N LEU A 182 -4.11 -5.71 -6.05
CA LEU A 182 -5.19 -4.76 -5.80
C LEU A 182 -4.72 -3.31 -6.02
N ALA A 183 -3.55 -2.95 -5.50
CA ALA A 183 -2.96 -1.64 -5.75
C ALA A 183 -2.75 -1.38 -7.25
N ALA A 184 -2.19 -2.34 -7.99
CA ALA A 184 -2.01 -2.23 -9.44
C ALA A 184 -3.34 -2.04 -10.18
N ALA A 185 -4.39 -2.78 -9.79
CA ALA A 185 -5.73 -2.61 -10.32
C ALA A 185 -6.28 -1.21 -10.07
N LEU A 186 -6.18 -0.70 -8.83
CA LEU A 186 -6.66 0.63 -8.48
C LEU A 186 -5.93 1.72 -9.26
N ILE A 187 -4.61 1.60 -9.44
CA ILE A 187 -3.82 2.51 -10.28
C ILE A 187 -4.34 2.49 -11.73
N CYS A 188 -4.58 1.32 -12.29
CA CYS A 188 -5.11 1.20 -13.66
C CYS A 188 -6.51 1.82 -13.79
N VAL A 189 -7.40 1.59 -12.82
CA VAL A 189 -8.75 2.21 -12.79
C VAL A 189 -8.65 3.72 -12.67
N MET A 190 -7.82 4.23 -11.75
CA MET A 190 -7.60 5.66 -11.59
C MET A 190 -7.04 6.30 -12.85
N GLY A 191 -6.02 5.70 -13.46
CA GLY A 191 -5.44 6.16 -14.71
C GLY A 191 -6.45 6.16 -15.85
N TYR A 192 -7.29 5.12 -15.97
CA TYR A 192 -8.35 5.06 -16.97
C TYR A 192 -9.38 6.17 -16.77
N VAL A 193 -9.92 6.32 -15.57
CA VAL A 193 -10.92 7.37 -15.30
C VAL A 193 -10.31 8.75 -15.53
N ALA A 194 -9.08 8.98 -15.08
CA ALA A 194 -8.41 10.25 -15.27
C ALA A 194 -8.15 10.55 -16.77
N ALA A 195 -7.77 9.55 -17.56
CA ALA A 195 -7.68 9.65 -19.02
C ALA A 195 -9.02 9.99 -19.66
N ARG A 196 -10.10 9.29 -19.29
CA ARG A 196 -11.44 9.52 -19.85
C ARG A 196 -11.96 10.93 -19.54
N VAL A 197 -11.82 11.39 -18.30
CA VAL A 197 -12.21 12.75 -17.91
C VAL A 197 -11.35 13.77 -18.66
N GLY A 198 -10.04 13.52 -18.79
CA GLY A 198 -9.13 14.36 -19.58
C GLY A 198 -9.54 14.47 -21.05
N THR A 199 -9.97 13.35 -21.68
CA THR A 199 -10.43 13.38 -23.08
C THR A 199 -11.67 14.23 -23.29
N TRP A 200 -12.54 14.40 -22.28
CA TRP A 200 -13.70 15.30 -22.38
C TRP A 200 -13.28 16.77 -22.51
N SER A 201 -12.11 17.13 -21.98
CA SER A 201 -11.50 18.44 -22.12
C SER A 201 -10.56 18.57 -23.33
N GLY A 202 -10.48 17.55 -24.20
CA GLY A 202 -9.64 17.55 -25.41
C GLY A 202 -8.16 17.21 -25.17
N VAL A 203 -7.80 16.80 -23.95
CA VAL A 203 -6.42 16.41 -23.59
C VAL A 203 -6.15 14.98 -24.05
N TYR A 204 -4.95 14.72 -24.57
CA TYR A 204 -4.54 13.38 -24.97
C TYR A 204 -4.34 12.48 -23.74
N TRP A 205 -4.61 11.18 -23.86
CA TRP A 205 -4.68 10.28 -22.71
C TRP A 205 -3.34 10.02 -21.99
N LEU A 206 -2.19 10.31 -22.63
CA LEU A 206 -0.89 10.28 -21.96
C LEU A 206 -0.62 11.55 -21.15
N ASP A 207 -1.31 12.64 -21.46
CA ASP A 207 -1.17 13.95 -20.81
C ASP A 207 -2.12 14.10 -19.61
N VAL A 208 -2.53 12.97 -19.02
CA VAL A 208 -3.36 12.92 -17.80
C VAL A 208 -2.74 13.71 -16.64
N GLY A 209 -1.42 13.87 -16.64
CA GLY A 209 -0.69 14.69 -15.66
C GLY A 209 -0.92 16.19 -15.80
N GLU A 210 -1.34 16.69 -16.97
CA GLU A 210 -1.59 18.13 -17.18
C GLU A 210 -2.75 18.64 -16.32
N ARG A 211 -3.72 17.77 -16.06
CA ARG A 211 -4.95 18.07 -15.33
C ARG A 211 -5.11 17.12 -14.15
N PRO A 212 -4.39 17.35 -13.03
CA PRO A 212 -4.40 16.44 -11.88
C PRO A 212 -5.79 16.24 -11.26
N GLU A 213 -6.72 17.20 -11.42
CA GLU A 213 -8.09 17.11 -10.89
C GLU A 213 -8.88 15.90 -11.41
N ASN A 214 -8.50 15.36 -12.57
CA ASN A 214 -9.14 14.20 -13.20
C ASN A 214 -9.07 12.93 -12.35
N PHE A 215 -8.17 12.87 -11.37
CA PHE A 215 -8.08 11.75 -10.43
C PHE A 215 -9.13 11.80 -9.31
N PHE A 216 -9.69 12.98 -8.97
CA PHE A 216 -10.61 13.12 -7.83
C PHE A 216 -11.86 12.24 -7.91
N PRO A 217 -12.56 12.11 -9.06
CA PRO A 217 -13.74 11.26 -9.14
C PRO A 217 -13.43 9.79 -8.83
N ALA A 218 -12.36 9.25 -9.41
CA ALA A 218 -11.94 7.87 -9.17
C ALA A 218 -11.49 7.67 -7.71
N ALA A 219 -10.72 8.62 -7.18
CA ALA A 219 -10.18 8.58 -5.84
C ALA A 219 -11.28 8.54 -4.76
N LEU A 220 -12.31 9.37 -4.90
CA LEU A 220 -13.46 9.40 -3.99
C LEU A 220 -14.23 8.07 -4.03
N LEU A 221 -14.52 7.56 -5.23
CA LEU A 221 -15.24 6.29 -5.39
C LEU A 221 -14.46 5.13 -4.76
N ILE A 222 -13.16 5.03 -5.06
CA ILE A 222 -12.26 3.99 -4.53
C ILE A 222 -12.19 4.06 -2.99
N PHE A 223 -12.11 5.26 -2.42
CA PHE A 223 -12.11 5.45 -0.96
C PHE A 223 -13.41 4.96 -0.31
N LEU A 224 -14.55 5.14 -0.98
CA LEU A 224 -15.86 4.78 -0.45
C LEU A 224 -16.21 3.29 -0.60
N VAL A 225 -15.59 2.56 -1.53
CA VAL A 225 -15.87 1.13 -1.78
C VAL A 225 -15.89 0.26 -0.51
N PRO A 226 -14.90 0.33 0.42
CA PRO A 226 -14.91 -0.48 1.63
C PRO A 226 -16.04 -0.16 2.62
N SER A 227 -16.74 0.96 2.43
CA SER A 227 -17.91 1.34 3.25
C SER A 227 -19.19 0.70 2.75
N PHE A 228 -19.25 0.33 1.46
CA PHE A 228 -20.41 -0.32 0.85
C PHE A 228 -20.25 -1.84 0.74
N ILE A 229 -19.02 -2.33 0.58
CA ILE A 229 -18.72 -3.75 0.42
C ILE A 229 -17.87 -4.21 1.60
N SER A 230 -18.38 -5.16 2.38
CA SER A 230 -17.66 -5.73 3.52
C SER A 230 -16.46 -6.56 3.06
N GLN A 231 -15.25 -6.06 3.30
CA GLN A 231 -13.99 -6.73 2.93
C GLN A 231 -13.42 -7.61 4.06
N HIS A 232 -14.24 -8.06 5.03
CA HIS A 232 -13.76 -8.81 6.21
C HIS A 232 -13.03 -10.11 5.85
N ARG A 233 -13.35 -10.72 4.71
CA ARG A 233 -12.69 -11.93 4.23
C ARG A 233 -11.27 -11.68 3.69
N PHE A 234 -10.94 -10.44 3.31
CA PHE A 234 -9.70 -10.08 2.63
C PHE A 234 -8.85 -9.13 3.47
N ASP A 235 -7.87 -9.70 4.17
CA ASP A 235 -7.01 -8.97 5.10
C ASP A 235 -6.27 -7.82 4.44
N GLY A 236 -6.53 -6.59 4.91
CA GLY A 236 -5.86 -5.36 4.49
C GLY A 236 -6.31 -4.80 3.14
N PHE A 237 -7.34 -5.38 2.50
CA PHE A 237 -7.89 -4.81 1.25
C PHE A 237 -8.53 -3.45 1.49
N ALA A 238 -9.32 -3.32 2.56
CA ALA A 238 -9.91 -2.05 2.95
C ALA A 238 -8.86 -0.93 3.14
N THR A 239 -7.71 -1.29 3.72
CA THR A 239 -6.56 -0.39 3.88
C THR A 239 -6.05 0.08 2.51
N ILE A 240 -5.86 -0.82 1.55
CA ILE A 240 -5.38 -0.46 0.20
C ILE A 240 -6.37 0.45 -0.52
N TYR A 241 -7.66 0.15 -0.52
CA TYR A 241 -8.69 1.04 -1.10
C TYR A 241 -8.65 2.44 -0.48
N ARG A 242 -8.59 2.55 0.86
CA ARG A 242 -8.56 3.84 1.54
C ARG A 242 -7.28 4.61 1.24
N VAL A 243 -6.12 3.97 1.34
CA VAL A 243 -4.82 4.64 1.12
C VAL A 243 -4.71 5.10 -0.34
N PHE A 244 -5.04 4.26 -1.33
CA PHE A 244 -4.98 4.66 -2.73
C PHE A 244 -6.03 5.71 -3.09
N GLY A 245 -7.23 5.65 -2.50
CA GLY A 245 -8.23 6.71 -2.63
C GLY A 245 -7.72 8.05 -2.06
N LEU A 246 -7.08 8.04 -0.88
CA LEU A 246 -6.48 9.25 -0.31
C LEU A 246 -5.29 9.76 -1.13
N LEU A 247 -4.43 8.88 -1.65
CA LEU A 247 -3.34 9.25 -2.55
C LEU A 247 -3.87 9.92 -3.83
N GLY A 248 -4.95 9.39 -4.40
CA GLY A 248 -5.62 9.96 -5.56
C GLY A 248 -6.29 11.33 -5.30
N VAL A 249 -6.45 11.74 -4.04
CA VAL A 249 -6.89 13.10 -3.67
C VAL A 249 -5.70 13.98 -3.32
N PHE A 250 -4.83 13.52 -2.43
CA PHE A 250 -3.77 14.38 -1.90
C PHE A 250 -2.64 14.64 -2.91
N LEU A 251 -2.28 13.68 -3.77
CA LEU A 251 -1.23 13.91 -4.76
C LEU A 251 -1.65 14.99 -5.77
N PRO A 252 -2.83 14.93 -6.42
CA PRO A 252 -3.28 16.03 -7.28
C PRO A 252 -3.40 17.37 -6.55
N MET A 253 -3.91 17.35 -5.32
CA MET A 253 -4.06 18.56 -4.50
C MET A 253 -2.68 19.18 -4.16
N LEU A 254 -1.67 18.35 -3.90
CA LEU A 254 -0.29 18.79 -3.69
C LEU A 254 0.31 19.37 -4.97
N VAL A 255 0.07 18.75 -6.12
CA VAL A 255 0.55 19.28 -7.40
C VAL A 255 -0.09 20.65 -7.67
N LEU A 256 -1.41 20.77 -7.57
CA LEU A 256 -2.14 22.03 -7.83
C LEU A 256 -1.85 23.13 -6.80
N ALA A 257 -1.48 22.76 -5.58
CA ALA A 257 -1.03 23.68 -4.54
C ALA A 257 0.31 24.37 -4.87
N ASN A 258 1.11 23.80 -5.78
CA ASN A 258 2.40 24.34 -6.22
C ASN A 258 2.42 24.73 -7.71
N TRP A 259 1.49 24.17 -8.50
CA TRP A 259 1.39 24.36 -9.94
C TRP A 259 -0.07 24.62 -10.33
N GLY A 260 -0.54 25.85 -10.10
CA GLY A 260 -1.96 26.20 -10.27
C GLY A 260 -2.44 26.26 -11.73
N SER A 261 -1.54 26.36 -12.71
CA SER A 261 -1.92 26.46 -14.13
C SER A 261 -2.55 25.17 -14.69
N GLY A 262 -2.37 24.03 -14.02
CA GLY A 262 -3.00 22.76 -14.38
C GLY A 262 -4.48 22.66 -13.98
N SER A 263 -5.02 23.61 -13.20
CA SER A 263 -6.40 23.56 -12.72
C SER A 263 -7.44 23.93 -13.78
N TYR A 264 -8.62 23.32 -13.74
CA TYR A 264 -9.76 23.75 -14.56
C TYR A 264 -10.40 25.05 -14.07
N LEU A 265 -10.03 25.53 -12.88
CA LEU A 265 -10.60 26.75 -12.31
C LEU A 265 -10.19 27.99 -13.13
N PRO A 266 -11.13 28.87 -13.51
CA PRO A 266 -10.87 30.06 -14.31
C PRO A 266 -10.29 31.22 -13.47
N PHE A 267 -9.46 30.91 -12.48
CA PHE A 267 -8.81 31.89 -11.60
C PHE A 267 -7.34 32.05 -11.97
N HIS A 268 -6.73 33.15 -11.51
CA HIS A 268 -5.30 33.35 -11.65
C HIS A 268 -4.52 32.20 -10.95
N PRO A 269 -3.45 31.63 -11.54
CA PRO A 269 -2.75 30.46 -10.99
C PRO A 269 -2.36 30.57 -9.50
N ARG A 270 -1.89 31.75 -9.07
CA ARG A 270 -1.59 32.03 -7.65
C ARG A 270 -2.79 31.89 -6.70
N ALA A 271 -3.99 32.25 -7.15
CA ALA A 271 -5.21 32.11 -6.36
C ALA A 271 -5.61 30.63 -6.25
N VAL A 272 -5.43 29.87 -7.34
CA VAL A 272 -5.65 28.42 -7.38
C VAL A 272 -4.68 27.69 -6.45
N GLU A 273 -3.39 28.02 -6.50
CA GLU A 273 -2.36 27.47 -5.60
C GLU A 273 -2.75 27.71 -4.14
N GLY A 274 -3.08 28.95 -3.78
CA GLY A 274 -3.53 29.29 -2.43
C GLY A 274 -4.79 28.53 -2.01
N ALA A 275 -5.77 28.38 -2.90
CA ALA A 275 -6.99 27.63 -2.64
C ALA A 275 -6.70 26.15 -2.38
N TYR A 276 -5.88 25.49 -3.21
CA TYR A 276 -5.50 24.09 -3.03
C TYR A 276 -4.60 23.86 -1.81
N GLN A 277 -3.79 24.85 -1.41
CA GLN A 277 -3.05 24.80 -0.14
C GLN A 277 -4.00 24.78 1.06
N VAL A 278 -4.97 25.70 1.10
CA VAL A 278 -5.97 25.75 2.19
C VAL A 278 -6.83 24.49 2.20
N LEU A 279 -7.28 24.03 1.03
CA LEU A 279 -8.00 22.77 0.89
C LEU A 279 -7.15 21.57 1.34
N GLY A 280 -5.86 21.54 1.02
CA GLY A 280 -4.92 20.52 1.47
C GLY A 280 -4.91 20.34 2.98
N PHE A 281 -4.79 21.45 3.73
CA PHE A 281 -4.87 21.44 5.19
C PHE A 281 -6.26 21.06 5.71
N ALA A 282 -7.32 21.61 5.11
CA ALA A 282 -8.69 21.33 5.55
C ALA A 282 -9.08 19.85 5.34
N VAL A 283 -8.78 19.30 4.16
CA VAL A 283 -9.07 17.90 3.82
C VAL A 283 -8.20 16.95 4.65
N SER A 284 -6.91 17.24 4.85
CA SER A 284 -6.06 16.41 5.71
C SER A 284 -6.52 16.41 7.16
N ALA A 285 -6.92 17.56 7.72
CA ALA A 285 -7.53 17.63 9.04
C ALA A 285 -8.86 16.85 9.13
N LEU A 286 -9.73 16.96 8.12
CA LEU A 286 -10.99 16.21 8.05
C LEU A 286 -10.75 14.70 7.99
N VAL A 287 -9.78 14.26 7.20
CA VAL A 287 -9.39 12.85 7.06
C VAL A 287 -8.82 12.31 8.37
N ILE A 288 -7.98 13.08 9.07
CA ILE A 288 -7.48 12.71 10.42
C ILE A 288 -8.64 12.57 11.40
N TRP A 289 -9.58 13.53 11.42
CA TRP A 289 -10.75 13.47 12.28
C TRP A 289 -11.64 12.27 11.95
N LEU A 290 -11.92 12.02 10.67
CA LEU A 290 -12.71 10.88 10.21
C LEU A 290 -12.04 9.55 10.58
N GLY A 291 -10.74 9.43 10.34
CA GLY A 291 -9.95 8.26 10.68
C GLY A 291 -9.92 7.99 12.18
N ALA A 292 -9.79 9.03 13.00
CA ALA A 292 -9.83 8.91 14.46
C ALA A 292 -11.21 8.47 14.96
N ARG A 293 -12.30 9.03 14.40
CA ARG A 293 -13.68 8.68 14.78
C ARG A 293 -14.06 7.25 14.39
N ARG A 294 -13.50 6.73 13.29
CA ARG A 294 -13.80 5.40 12.75
C ARG A 294 -12.74 4.34 13.14
N GLU A 295 -11.74 4.71 13.93
CA GLU A 295 -10.61 3.86 14.34
C GLU A 295 -9.85 3.26 13.14
N TRP A 296 -9.62 4.06 12.10
CA TRP A 296 -8.86 3.66 10.91
C TRP A 296 -7.44 4.24 10.96
N PRO A 297 -6.46 3.51 11.54
CA PRO A 297 -5.10 4.03 11.73
C PRO A 297 -4.42 4.40 10.40
N GLU A 298 -4.69 3.67 9.33
CA GLU A 298 -4.15 3.95 8.00
C GLU A 298 -4.61 5.32 7.46
N VAL A 299 -5.88 5.67 7.67
CA VAL A 299 -6.46 6.93 7.21
C VAL A 299 -5.89 8.10 7.99
N VAL A 300 -5.75 7.93 9.31
CA VAL A 300 -5.08 8.91 10.18
C VAL A 300 -3.63 9.12 9.75
N ASN A 301 -2.87 8.04 9.54
CA ASN A 301 -1.46 8.11 9.18
C ASN A 301 -1.26 8.76 7.81
N THR A 302 -2.07 8.41 6.80
CA THR A 302 -2.01 9.06 5.49
C THR A 302 -2.40 10.54 5.59
N GLY A 303 -3.49 10.88 6.28
CA GLY A 303 -3.89 12.28 6.50
C GLY A 303 -2.80 13.09 7.21
N LEU A 304 -2.19 12.55 8.26
CA LEU A 304 -1.11 13.19 9.00
C LEU A 304 0.14 13.38 8.14
N THR A 305 0.49 12.37 7.34
CA THR A 305 1.65 12.43 6.43
C THR A 305 1.47 13.58 5.44
N PHE A 306 0.32 13.67 4.78
CA PHE A 306 0.05 14.76 3.85
C PHE A 306 -0.10 16.12 4.53
N PHE A 307 -0.68 16.19 5.73
CA PHE A 307 -0.70 17.41 6.52
C PHE A 307 0.72 17.95 6.76
N VAL A 308 1.65 17.07 7.15
CA VAL A 308 3.06 17.41 7.35
C VAL A 308 3.73 17.81 6.04
N ILE A 309 3.44 17.11 4.93
CA ILE A 309 3.97 17.48 3.60
C ILE A 309 3.51 18.88 3.20
N PHE A 310 2.21 19.20 3.32
CA PHE A 310 1.67 20.53 3.03
C PHE A 310 2.27 21.61 3.92
N LEU A 311 2.47 21.30 5.21
CA LEU A 311 3.13 22.22 6.15
C LEU A 311 4.58 22.47 5.76
N TYR A 312 5.30 21.40 5.38
CA TYR A 312 6.69 21.47 4.96
C TYR A 312 6.85 22.29 3.68
N THR A 313 6.04 22.03 2.64
CA THR A 313 6.07 22.83 1.41
C THR A 313 5.78 24.30 1.71
N LYS A 314 4.86 24.59 2.63
CA LYS A 314 4.56 25.98 3.00
C LYS A 314 5.70 26.68 3.72
N PHE A 315 6.38 26.01 4.65
CA PHE A 315 7.58 26.57 5.29
C PHE A 315 8.69 26.79 4.29
N PHE A 316 8.87 25.87 3.34
CA PHE A 316 9.84 26.03 2.26
C PHE A 316 9.53 27.28 1.44
N ASP A 317 8.30 27.43 0.94
CA ASP A 317 7.88 28.61 0.15
C ASP A 317 8.09 29.94 0.88
N TRP A 318 7.85 29.98 2.20
CA TRP A 318 7.94 31.22 2.97
C TRP A 318 9.36 31.60 3.39
N TRP A 319 10.17 30.62 3.75
CA TRP A 319 11.41 30.89 4.48
C TRP A 319 12.66 30.52 3.71
N TRP A 320 12.58 29.68 2.68
CA TRP A 320 13.75 29.16 2.00
C TRP A 320 14.67 30.24 1.42
N GLU A 321 14.09 31.29 0.83
CA GLU A 321 14.86 32.42 0.29
C GLU A 321 15.18 33.49 1.34
N VAL A 322 14.41 33.54 2.42
CA VAL A 322 14.46 34.62 3.43
C VAL A 322 15.54 34.37 4.49
N MET A 323 15.89 33.11 4.78
CA MET A 323 16.83 32.79 5.86
C MET A 323 17.93 31.79 5.44
N PRO A 324 19.10 31.81 6.11
CA PRO A 324 20.13 30.80 5.90
C PRO A 324 19.62 29.38 6.16
N LYS A 325 20.09 28.41 5.36
CA LYS A 325 19.63 27.00 5.39
C LYS A 325 19.70 26.37 6.80
N TYR A 326 20.74 26.68 7.58
CA TYR A 326 20.86 26.15 8.95
C TYR A 326 19.75 26.65 9.86
N LEU A 327 19.32 27.92 9.71
CA LEU A 327 18.27 28.53 10.52
C LEU A 327 16.90 28.00 10.12
N PHE A 328 16.68 27.75 8.81
CA PHE A 328 15.50 27.07 8.32
C PHE A 328 15.32 25.69 8.97
N PHE A 329 16.34 24.84 8.96
CA PHE A 329 16.26 23.52 9.58
C PHE A 329 16.11 23.59 11.11
N LEU A 330 16.69 24.59 11.77
CA LEU A 330 16.50 24.83 13.20
C LEU A 330 15.04 25.19 13.53
N VAL A 331 14.44 26.13 12.80
CA VAL A 331 13.04 26.53 12.97
C VAL A 331 12.10 25.35 12.70
N LEU A 332 12.35 24.59 11.63
CA LEU A 332 11.59 23.40 11.31
C LEU A 332 11.63 22.37 12.46
N GLY A 333 12.82 22.13 13.04
CA GLY A 333 12.99 21.27 14.20
C GLY A 333 12.26 21.77 15.44
N LEU A 334 12.33 23.07 15.73
CA LEU A 334 11.61 23.69 16.85
C LEU A 334 10.10 23.61 16.68
N CYS A 335 9.58 23.82 15.47
CA CYS A 335 8.16 23.63 15.16
C CYS A 335 7.71 22.19 15.39
N ALA A 336 8.51 21.20 14.96
CA ALA A 336 8.21 19.79 15.21
C ALA A 336 8.18 19.46 16.71
N VAL A 337 9.15 19.97 17.49
CA VAL A 337 9.16 19.83 18.96
C VAL A 337 7.94 20.49 19.59
N LEU A 338 7.55 21.68 19.14
CA LEU A 338 6.38 22.38 19.63
C LEU A 338 5.09 21.61 19.36
N ILE A 339 4.93 21.06 18.14
CA ILE A 339 3.80 20.19 17.80
C ILE A 339 3.77 18.97 18.73
N LEU A 340 4.91 18.31 18.96
CA LEU A 340 5.00 17.17 19.88
C LEU A 340 4.61 17.55 21.32
N LEU A 341 5.04 18.72 21.80
CA LEU A 341 4.67 19.22 23.13
C LEU A 341 3.17 19.49 23.23
N VAL A 342 2.57 20.10 22.20
CA VAL A 342 1.11 20.34 22.13
C VAL A 342 0.35 19.02 22.10
N LEU A 343 0.74 18.07 21.25
CA LEU A 343 0.13 16.74 21.20
C LEU A 343 0.26 15.99 22.53
N ARG A 344 1.43 16.09 23.18
CA ARG A 344 1.66 15.51 24.52
C ARG A 344 0.76 16.17 25.57
N ARG A 345 0.57 17.48 25.50
CA ARG A 345 -0.32 18.23 26.41
C ARG A 345 -1.78 17.88 26.17
N LEU A 346 -2.21 17.78 24.91
CA LEU A 346 -3.57 17.37 24.54
C LEU A 346 -3.85 15.92 24.96
N ARG A 347 -2.88 15.00 24.79
CA ARG A 347 -2.98 13.62 25.27
C ARG A 347 -3.12 13.56 26.80
N ARG A 348 -2.39 14.40 27.53
CA ARG A 348 -2.50 14.50 29.00
C ARG A 348 -3.82 15.13 29.44
N ALA A 349 -4.33 16.11 28.70
CA ALA A 349 -5.60 16.79 28.99
C ALA A 349 -6.83 15.94 28.62
N HIS A 350 -6.75 15.10 27.58
CA HIS A 350 -7.81 14.19 27.11
C HIS A 350 -7.59 12.73 27.54
N GLY A 351 -6.91 12.49 28.66
CA GLY A 351 -6.58 11.15 29.19
C GLY A 351 -7.76 10.26 29.62
N LEU A 352 -8.96 10.41 29.04
CA LEU A 352 -10.19 9.69 29.39
C LEU A 352 -11.06 9.29 28.17
N LEU A 353 -10.48 9.05 26.99
CA LEU A 353 -11.23 8.48 25.85
C LEU A 353 -10.44 7.36 25.13
N GLY A 354 -10.12 6.27 25.84
CA GLY A 354 -9.70 5.05 25.13
C GLY A 354 -9.09 3.90 25.92
N ALA A 355 -8.68 4.07 27.17
CA ALA A 355 -8.27 2.95 28.02
C ALA A 355 -9.34 2.70 29.08
N ARG A 356 -10.27 1.78 28.82
CA ARG A 356 -10.98 1.12 29.91
C ARG A 356 -10.05 -0.01 30.41
N PRO A 357 -9.77 -0.09 31.72
CA PRO A 357 -9.11 -1.26 32.31
C PRO A 357 -9.95 -2.52 32.13
#